data_AF-A0A562CJ31-F1
#
_entry.id   AF-A0A562CJ31-F1
#
_cell.length_a   1.000
_cell.length_b   1.000
_cell.length_c   1.000
_cell.angle_alpha   90.00
_cell.angle_beta   90.00
_cell.angle_gamma   90.00
#
_symmetry.space_group_name_H-M   'P 1'
#
loop_
_entity.id
_entity.type
_entity.pdbx_description
1 polymer ?
#
loop_
_entity_poly.entity_id
_entity_poly.type
_entity_poly.pdbx_seq_one_letter_code
_entity_poly.pdbx_strand_id
1 'polypeptide(L)'
;MDEQVRVRVDRDSVAAGDDVVSHARVVDLPAGQPLGVVLAAVRPEVRAPGWSWVVRVDGEVAGVWSTDHGVRLLVPDRPVGPGELDVHFSYFLQVDPSWLFDRLAAGARARRRDLVEEYTPIAAARHEEELRRRERELPERLLGPECVAALVAFGAVVDLHADRACWFECGGERWRVVRADTMTQVFAPGRAGATLSARPVEVVEGWLVAALGARGRVGQGLAPYPEHEPVPLPGLALQAGRWVMTGAVTVQVQDGWAVEALRFAHGRTVPDIRAALVVPGA
;
A
#
# COMPACT_ATOMS: atom_id res chain seq x y z
N MET A 1 28.06 -33.67 -29.19
CA MET A 1 27.02 -33.85 -28.17
C MET A 1 27.08 -32.58 -27.37
N ASP A 2 26.10 -31.70 -27.54
CA ASP A 2 26.16 -30.39 -26.92
C ASP A 2 26.07 -30.58 -25.40
N GLU A 3 27.09 -30.11 -24.69
CA GLU A 3 27.13 -30.18 -23.24
C GLU A 3 25.99 -29.34 -22.65
N GLN A 4 25.30 -29.86 -21.63
CA GLN A 4 24.17 -29.22 -20.98
C GLN A 4 24.46 -28.93 -19.51
N VAL A 5 23.83 -27.86 -19.01
CA VAL A 5 23.70 -27.57 -17.59
C VAL A 5 22.25 -27.78 -17.17
N ARG A 6 22.06 -28.53 -16.08
CA ARG A 6 20.77 -28.75 -15.44
C ARG A 6 20.59 -27.73 -14.33
N VAL A 7 19.69 -26.78 -14.51
CA VAL A 7 19.40 -25.74 -13.53
C VAL A 7 18.19 -26.13 -12.70
N ARG A 8 18.37 -26.36 -11.41
CA ARG A 8 17.27 -26.45 -10.45
C ARG A 8 16.94 -25.05 -9.99
N VAL A 9 15.70 -24.61 -10.15
CA VAL A 9 15.29 -23.26 -9.79
C VAL A 9 14.07 -23.28 -8.89
N ASP A 10 14.10 -22.44 -7.86
CA ASP A 10 12.98 -22.21 -6.95
C ASP A 10 12.87 -20.72 -6.59
N ARG A 11 11.77 -20.33 -5.93
CA ARG A 11 11.54 -18.95 -5.47
C ARG A 11 10.72 -18.89 -4.20
N ASP A 12 10.88 -17.79 -3.47
CA ASP A 12 9.97 -17.43 -2.40
C ASP A 12 8.56 -17.15 -2.94
N SER A 13 7.56 -17.47 -2.14
CA SER A 13 6.15 -17.13 -2.39
C SER A 13 5.88 -15.65 -2.12
N VAL A 14 5.02 -15.04 -2.95
CA VAL A 14 4.75 -13.58 -2.87
C VAL A 14 3.48 -13.22 -2.12
N ALA A 15 2.55 -14.17 -1.99
CA ALA A 15 1.25 -13.99 -1.35
C ALA A 15 0.71 -15.31 -0.82
N ALA A 16 -0.28 -15.25 0.08
CA ALA A 16 -0.97 -16.43 0.58
C ALA A 16 -1.65 -17.18 -0.58
N GLY A 17 -1.34 -18.47 -0.73
CA GLY A 17 -1.88 -19.31 -1.80
C GLY A 17 -1.06 -19.32 -3.10
N ASP A 18 0.02 -18.54 -3.20
CA ASP A 18 1.01 -18.67 -4.29
C ASP A 18 1.72 -20.04 -4.20
N ASP A 19 1.88 -20.57 -2.98
CA ASP A 19 2.55 -21.83 -2.63
C ASP A 19 1.66 -23.08 -2.69
N VAL A 20 0.44 -22.99 -3.22
CA VAL A 20 -0.43 -24.18 -3.39
C VAL A 20 0.23 -25.22 -4.30
N VAL A 21 1.07 -24.76 -5.24
CA VAL A 21 1.93 -25.61 -6.07
C VAL A 21 3.37 -25.16 -5.86
N SER A 22 4.28 -26.14 -5.74
CA SER A 22 5.71 -25.87 -5.65
C SER A 22 6.18 -25.00 -6.82
N HIS A 23 7.03 -24.02 -6.53
CA HIS A 23 7.69 -23.22 -7.56
C HIS A 23 8.96 -23.88 -8.09
N ALA A 24 9.43 -24.95 -7.44
CA ALA A 24 10.61 -25.67 -7.83
C ALA A 24 10.42 -26.33 -9.20
N ARG A 25 11.36 -26.08 -10.11
CA ARG A 25 11.40 -26.70 -11.43
C ARG A 25 12.83 -26.95 -11.87
N VAL A 26 12.99 -27.76 -12.90
CA VAL A 26 14.28 -28.07 -13.51
C VAL A 26 14.25 -27.62 -14.96
N VAL A 27 15.30 -26.92 -15.39
CA VAL A 27 15.47 -26.44 -16.76
C VAL A 27 16.84 -26.88 -17.27
N ASP A 28 16.86 -27.61 -18.38
CA ASP A 28 18.10 -27.99 -19.05
C ASP A 28 18.46 -26.92 -20.10
N LEU A 29 19.66 -26.36 -20.03
CA LEU A 29 20.17 -25.30 -20.91
C LEU A 29 21.51 -25.71 -21.53
N PRO A 30 21.89 -25.15 -22.69
CA PRO A 30 23.24 -25.33 -23.23
C PRO A 30 24.31 -24.83 -22.26
N ALA A 31 25.37 -25.62 -22.06
CA ALA A 31 26.54 -25.18 -21.31
C ALA A 31 27.30 -24.08 -22.08
N GLY A 32 28.17 -23.36 -21.37
CA GLY A 32 28.98 -22.26 -21.89
C GLY A 32 28.25 -20.93 -22.01
N GLN A 33 26.94 -20.88 -21.71
CA GLN A 33 26.20 -19.61 -21.65
C GLN A 33 26.68 -18.75 -20.47
N PRO A 34 26.74 -17.41 -20.61
CA PRO A 34 26.98 -16.52 -19.49
C PRO A 34 25.93 -16.69 -18.39
N LEU A 35 26.34 -16.58 -17.12
CA LEU A 35 25.44 -16.72 -15.98
C LEU A 35 24.24 -15.77 -16.06
N GLY A 36 24.42 -14.54 -16.52
CA GLY A 36 23.32 -13.58 -16.68
C GLY A 36 22.25 -14.06 -17.67
N VAL A 37 22.66 -14.75 -18.74
CA VAL A 37 21.75 -15.35 -19.73
C VAL A 37 21.00 -16.53 -19.12
N VAL A 38 21.70 -17.40 -18.39
CA VAL A 38 21.09 -18.53 -17.68
C VAL A 38 20.04 -18.04 -16.68
N LEU A 39 20.39 -17.05 -15.84
CA LEU A 39 19.47 -16.49 -14.85
C LEU A 39 18.27 -15.78 -15.48
N ALA A 40 18.45 -15.10 -16.61
CA ALA A 40 17.35 -14.47 -17.35
C ALA A 40 16.38 -15.51 -17.94
N ALA A 41 16.88 -16.69 -18.34
CA ALA A 41 16.08 -17.79 -18.85
C ALA A 41 15.25 -18.48 -17.76
N VAL A 42 15.80 -18.60 -16.54
CA VAL A 42 15.12 -19.28 -15.41
C VAL A 42 14.37 -18.35 -14.46
N ARG A 43 14.21 -17.06 -14.82
CA ARG A 43 13.53 -16.03 -14.04
C ARG A 43 12.16 -16.46 -13.47
N PRO A 44 11.74 -15.91 -12.32
CA PRO A 44 10.43 -16.21 -11.76
C PRO A 44 9.30 -15.74 -12.69
N GLU A 45 8.17 -16.46 -12.69
CA GLU A 45 6.98 -16.14 -13.50
C GLU A 45 6.14 -15.03 -12.87
N VAL A 46 6.78 -13.90 -12.56
CA VAL A 46 6.16 -12.75 -11.91
C VAL A 46 6.20 -11.56 -12.86
N ARG A 47 5.07 -10.86 -12.97
CA ARG A 47 4.90 -9.70 -13.88
C ARG A 47 4.66 -8.38 -13.14
N ALA A 48 4.69 -8.40 -11.81
CA ALA A 48 4.43 -7.22 -11.00
C ALA A 48 5.65 -6.28 -10.99
N PRO A 49 5.51 -5.02 -11.46
CA PRO A 49 6.59 -4.04 -11.41
C PRO A 49 6.89 -3.60 -9.97
N GLY A 50 8.10 -3.11 -9.73
CA GLY A 50 8.56 -2.62 -8.44
C GLY A 50 8.88 -3.71 -7.41
N TRP A 51 8.76 -4.99 -7.77
CA TRP A 51 9.16 -6.11 -6.91
C TRP A 51 10.60 -6.49 -7.17
N SER A 52 11.38 -6.65 -6.10
CA SER A 52 12.78 -7.03 -6.18
C SER A 52 13.05 -8.40 -5.60
N TRP A 53 14.02 -9.08 -6.19
CA TRP A 53 14.41 -10.44 -5.86
C TRP A 53 15.92 -10.52 -5.75
N VAL A 54 16.43 -11.17 -4.70
CA VAL A 54 17.85 -11.53 -4.62
C VAL A 54 18.00 -12.91 -5.22
N VAL A 55 18.88 -13.01 -6.22
CA VAL A 55 19.20 -14.26 -6.89
C VAL A 55 20.37 -14.93 -6.18
N ARG A 56 20.16 -16.16 -5.73
CA ARG A 56 21.20 -17.01 -5.17
C ARG A 56 21.56 -18.11 -6.15
N VAL A 57 22.85 -18.37 -6.30
CA VAL A 57 23.40 -19.46 -7.12
C VAL A 57 24.29 -20.30 -6.21
N ASP A 58 23.97 -21.58 -6.07
CA ASP A 58 24.63 -22.53 -5.15
C ASP A 58 24.73 -21.98 -3.71
N GLY A 59 23.67 -21.29 -3.27
CA GLY A 59 23.56 -20.66 -1.94
C GLY A 59 24.14 -19.24 -1.83
N GLU A 60 24.99 -18.83 -2.76
CA GLU A 60 25.68 -17.53 -2.75
C GLU A 60 24.90 -16.45 -3.50
N VAL A 61 24.97 -15.21 -3.05
CA VAL A 61 24.29 -14.08 -3.70
C VAL A 61 24.98 -13.76 -5.03
N ALA A 62 24.28 -13.99 -6.13
CA ALA A 62 24.80 -13.78 -7.48
C ALA A 62 24.29 -12.48 -8.12
N GLY A 63 23.13 -11.96 -7.69
CA GLY A 63 22.56 -10.77 -8.30
C GLY A 63 21.23 -10.33 -7.71
N VAL A 64 20.66 -9.31 -8.34
CA VAL A 64 19.29 -8.82 -8.12
C VAL A 64 18.50 -8.98 -9.41
N TRP A 65 17.26 -9.45 -9.29
CA TRP A 65 16.32 -9.51 -10.40
C TRP A 65 15.07 -8.69 -10.10
N SER A 66 14.52 -8.04 -11.12
CA SER A 66 13.21 -7.40 -11.08
C SER A 66 12.59 -7.42 -12.48
N THR A 67 11.27 -7.24 -12.57
CA THR A 67 10.59 -7.06 -13.86
C THR A 67 11.09 -5.82 -14.59
N ASP A 68 11.45 -4.76 -13.86
CA ASP A 68 11.83 -3.46 -14.42
C ASP A 68 13.25 -3.45 -15.01
N HIS A 69 14.18 -4.23 -14.45
CA HIS A 69 15.60 -4.19 -14.84
C HIS A 69 16.16 -5.53 -15.34
N GLY A 70 15.41 -6.62 -15.28
CA GLY A 70 15.95 -7.96 -15.54
C GLY A 70 16.99 -8.36 -14.48
N VAL A 71 17.96 -9.19 -14.86
CA VAL A 71 19.05 -9.65 -13.96
C VAL A 71 20.17 -8.62 -13.95
N ARG A 72 20.59 -8.19 -12.75
CA ARG A 72 21.82 -7.43 -12.51
C ARG A 72 22.76 -8.26 -11.63
N LEU A 73 23.93 -8.61 -12.17
CA LEU A 73 24.89 -9.48 -11.51
C LEU A 73 25.78 -8.74 -10.51
N LEU A 74 25.98 -9.34 -9.34
CA LEU A 74 26.92 -8.94 -8.30
C LEU A 74 28.24 -9.72 -8.37
N VAL A 75 28.27 -10.76 -9.20
CA VAL A 75 29.43 -11.61 -9.48
C VAL A 75 29.83 -11.48 -10.95
N PRO A 76 31.06 -11.85 -11.34
CA PRO A 76 31.46 -11.87 -12.75
C PRO A 76 30.52 -12.73 -13.60
N ASP A 77 30.16 -12.23 -14.78
CA ASP A 77 29.31 -12.93 -15.74
C ASP A 77 30.08 -14.02 -16.50
N ARG A 78 30.48 -15.06 -15.77
CA ARG A 78 31.28 -16.16 -16.29
C ARG A 78 30.41 -17.19 -17.03
N PRO A 79 30.97 -17.89 -18.03
CA PRO A 79 30.31 -19.04 -18.64
C PRO A 79 29.99 -20.12 -17.60
N VAL A 80 28.78 -20.66 -17.66
CA VAL A 80 28.34 -21.78 -16.81
C VAL A 80 28.75 -23.10 -17.48
N GLY A 81 29.57 -23.90 -16.80
CA GLY A 81 30.00 -25.21 -17.30
C GLY A 81 28.89 -26.27 -17.27
N PRO A 82 29.14 -27.46 -17.85
CA PRO A 82 28.21 -28.58 -17.70
C PRO A 82 28.08 -29.03 -16.24
N GLY A 83 26.92 -29.57 -15.88
CA GLY A 83 26.66 -30.07 -14.54
C GLY A 83 25.31 -29.62 -13.98
N GLU A 84 25.22 -29.50 -12.66
CA GLU A 84 24.04 -29.02 -11.95
C GLU A 84 24.29 -27.62 -11.38
N LEU A 85 23.27 -26.78 -11.40
CA LEU A 85 23.29 -25.43 -10.86
C LEU A 85 22.02 -25.20 -10.04
N ASP A 86 22.15 -24.81 -8.78
CA ASP A 86 21.00 -24.50 -7.93
C ASP A 86 20.76 -22.98 -7.91
N VAL A 87 19.56 -22.55 -8.28
CA VAL A 87 19.16 -21.14 -8.35
C VAL A 87 17.97 -20.90 -7.45
N HIS A 88 18.04 -19.90 -6.57
CA HIS A 88 16.91 -19.49 -5.74
C HIS A 88 16.65 -18.00 -5.86
N PHE A 89 15.39 -17.62 -6.08
CA PHE A 89 14.94 -16.23 -6.06
C PHE A 89 14.29 -15.91 -4.72
N SER A 90 15.01 -15.21 -3.84
CA SER A 90 14.46 -14.72 -2.58
C SER A 90 13.68 -13.42 -2.80
N TYR A 91 12.44 -13.33 -2.33
CA TYR A 91 11.58 -12.17 -2.53
C TYR A 91 11.87 -11.07 -1.52
N PHE A 92 12.13 -9.84 -1.98
CA PHE A 92 12.49 -8.67 -1.17
C PHE A 92 11.41 -7.56 -1.19
N LEU A 93 10.15 -7.93 -1.40
CA LEU A 93 9.01 -7.02 -1.38
C LEU A 93 9.16 -5.89 -2.42
N GLN A 94 8.65 -4.70 -2.09
CA GLN A 94 8.68 -3.51 -2.91
C GLN A 94 9.93 -2.65 -2.64
N VAL A 95 11.06 -3.28 -2.29
CA VAL A 95 12.34 -2.58 -2.19
C VAL A 95 12.79 -2.21 -3.61
N ASP A 96 13.22 -0.97 -3.80
CA ASP A 96 13.72 -0.50 -5.10
C ASP A 96 14.89 -1.39 -5.56
N PRO A 97 14.79 -2.06 -6.73
CA PRO A 97 15.79 -3.00 -7.20
C PRO A 97 17.15 -2.34 -7.46
N SER A 98 17.17 -1.05 -7.81
CA SER A 98 18.43 -0.33 -8.00
C SER A 98 19.14 -0.07 -6.67
N TRP A 99 18.42 0.46 -5.68
CA TRP A 99 18.94 0.59 -4.32
C TRP A 99 19.42 -0.75 -3.74
N LEU A 100 18.64 -1.82 -3.92
CA LEU A 100 18.99 -3.15 -3.41
C LEU A 100 20.28 -3.67 -4.04
N PHE A 101 20.43 -3.51 -5.36
CA PHE A 101 21.67 -3.88 -6.04
C PHE A 101 22.87 -3.11 -5.49
N ASP A 102 22.79 -1.78 -5.42
CA ASP A 102 23.89 -0.94 -4.96
C ASP A 102 24.28 -1.29 -3.52
N ARG A 103 23.29 -1.59 -2.68
CA ARG A 103 23.52 -1.95 -1.28
C ARG A 103 24.24 -3.30 -1.13
N LEU A 104 23.86 -4.30 -1.93
CA LEU A 104 24.52 -5.61 -1.95
C LEU A 104 25.91 -5.53 -2.61
N ALA A 105 26.07 -4.72 -3.66
CA ALA A 105 27.37 -4.47 -4.30
C ALA A 105 28.37 -3.82 -3.34
N ALA A 106 27.88 -2.99 -2.41
CA ALA A 106 28.68 -2.43 -1.32
C ALA A 106 28.98 -3.43 -0.18
N GLY A 107 28.60 -4.70 -0.32
CA GLY A 107 28.92 -5.77 0.64
C GLY A 107 27.91 -5.97 1.77
N ALA A 108 26.72 -5.36 1.68
CA ALA A 108 25.67 -5.64 2.67
C ALA A 108 25.23 -7.11 2.62
N ARG A 109 24.87 -7.67 3.77
CA ARG A 109 24.33 -9.03 3.83
C ARG A 109 22.92 -9.04 3.27
N ALA A 110 22.59 -10.02 2.43
CA ALA A 110 21.25 -10.23 1.87
C ALA A 110 20.26 -10.78 2.92
N ARG A 111 19.99 -10.00 3.96
CA ARG A 111 19.00 -10.26 5.00
C ARG A 111 17.79 -9.38 4.75
N ARG A 112 16.68 -10.01 4.36
CA ARG A 112 15.45 -9.31 3.95
C ARG A 112 14.97 -8.30 4.98
N ARG A 113 14.86 -8.73 6.23
CA ARG A 113 14.36 -7.88 7.32
C ARG A 113 15.20 -6.60 7.45
N ASP A 114 16.52 -6.76 7.59
CA ASP A 114 17.46 -5.65 7.79
C ASP A 114 17.40 -4.66 6.62
N LEU A 115 17.40 -5.15 5.37
CA LEU A 115 17.36 -4.28 4.18
C LEU A 115 16.00 -3.61 3.97
N VAL A 116 14.89 -4.28 4.31
CA VAL A 116 13.56 -3.66 4.28
C VAL A 116 13.47 -2.58 5.36
N GLU A 117 13.93 -2.84 6.59
CA GLU A 117 13.96 -1.85 7.68
C GLU A 117 14.81 -0.63 7.29
N GLU A 118 15.97 -0.83 6.65
CA GLU A 118 16.84 0.24 6.13
C GLU A 118 16.18 1.03 5.00
N TYR A 119 15.50 0.36 4.05
CA TYR A 119 14.88 1.02 2.90
C TYR A 119 13.56 1.74 3.23
N THR A 120 12.82 1.26 4.22
CA THR A 120 11.50 1.81 4.59
C THR A 120 11.46 3.33 4.72
N PRO A 121 12.36 4.00 5.47
CA PRO A 121 12.35 5.47 5.55
C PRO A 121 12.64 6.16 4.21
N ILE A 122 13.48 5.57 3.36
CA ILE A 122 13.81 6.10 2.03
C ILE A 122 12.58 6.02 1.12
N ALA A 123 11.90 4.88 1.13
CA ALA A 123 10.67 4.68 0.38
C ALA A 123 9.57 5.67 0.81
N ALA A 124 9.42 5.89 2.12
CA ALA A 124 8.47 6.85 2.67
C ALA A 124 8.77 8.29 2.20
N ALA A 125 10.04 8.71 2.27
CA ALA A 125 10.46 10.04 1.82
C ALA A 125 10.23 10.25 0.31
N ARG A 126 10.61 9.27 -0.53
CA ARG A 126 10.36 9.30 -1.98
C ARG A 126 8.86 9.36 -2.30
N HIS A 127 8.05 8.59 -1.58
CA HIS A 127 6.60 8.61 -1.77
C HIS A 127 6.00 9.97 -1.42
N GLU A 128 6.43 10.59 -0.33
CA GLU A 128 6.01 11.93 0.04
C GLU A 128 6.43 12.96 -1.00
N GLU A 129 7.67 12.93 -1.47
CA GLU A 129 8.17 13.82 -2.52
C GLU A 129 7.33 13.72 -3.80
N GLU A 130 6.99 12.50 -4.23
CA GLU A 130 6.10 12.27 -5.37
C GLU A 130 4.71 12.85 -5.11
N LEU A 131 4.12 12.64 -3.93
CA LEU A 131 2.82 13.24 -3.61
C LEU A 131 2.87 14.78 -3.63
N ARG A 132 3.95 15.37 -3.13
CA ARG A 132 4.18 16.83 -3.17
C ARG A 132 4.36 17.34 -4.59
N ARG A 133 5.04 16.58 -5.44
CA ARG A 133 5.15 16.90 -6.88
C ARG A 133 3.77 16.89 -7.52
N ARG A 134 2.98 15.84 -7.31
CA ARG A 134 1.61 15.71 -7.84
C ARG A 134 0.68 16.81 -7.36
N GLU A 135 0.77 17.20 -6.10
CA GLU A 135 0.03 18.34 -5.54
C GLU A 135 0.30 19.64 -6.32
N ARG A 136 1.56 19.88 -6.72
CA ARG A 136 1.94 21.06 -7.50
C ARG A 136 1.57 20.96 -8.97
N GLU A 137 1.69 19.78 -9.57
CA GLU A 137 1.65 19.60 -11.03
C GLU A 137 0.28 19.17 -11.56
N LEU A 138 -0.54 18.47 -10.76
CA LEU A 138 -1.84 17.97 -11.18
C LEU A 138 -2.95 18.85 -10.60
N PRO A 139 -3.99 19.19 -11.39
CA PRO A 139 -5.14 19.94 -10.89
C PRO A 139 -6.10 19.08 -10.06
N GLU A 140 -6.12 17.76 -10.26
CA GLU A 140 -7.04 16.87 -9.56
C GLU A 140 -6.74 16.79 -8.06
N ARG A 141 -7.78 16.57 -7.27
CA ARG A 141 -7.74 16.53 -5.82
C ARG A 141 -8.52 15.32 -5.33
N LEU A 142 -7.98 14.62 -4.32
CA LEU A 142 -8.59 13.38 -3.82
C LEU A 142 -9.98 13.65 -3.23
N LEU A 143 -10.07 14.64 -2.36
CA LEU A 143 -11.29 15.15 -1.76
C LEU A 143 -11.81 16.37 -2.54
N GLY A 144 -13.12 16.46 -2.69
CA GLY A 144 -13.83 17.58 -3.27
C GLY A 144 -13.78 18.84 -2.40
N PRO A 145 -14.03 20.01 -3.01
CA PRO A 145 -13.90 21.31 -2.34
C PRO A 145 -14.86 21.48 -1.16
N GLU A 146 -16.08 20.94 -1.24
CA GLU A 146 -17.05 21.00 -0.14
C GLU A 146 -16.57 20.22 1.09
N CYS A 147 -15.98 19.04 0.87
CA CYS A 147 -15.38 18.25 1.94
C CYS A 147 -14.26 19.04 2.61
N VAL A 148 -13.28 19.54 1.84
CA VAL A 148 -12.14 20.31 2.38
C VAL A 148 -12.62 21.54 3.15
N ALA A 149 -13.58 22.30 2.61
CA ALA A 149 -14.15 23.45 3.30
C ALA A 149 -14.82 23.06 4.64
N ALA A 150 -15.49 21.91 4.70
CA ALA A 150 -16.05 21.38 5.94
C ALA A 150 -14.97 20.94 6.94
N LEU A 151 -13.89 20.30 6.49
CA LEU A 151 -12.75 19.95 7.36
C LEU A 151 -12.15 21.21 7.99
N VAL A 152 -11.87 22.24 7.17
CA VAL A 152 -11.31 23.51 7.63
C VAL A 152 -12.26 24.21 8.61
N ALA A 153 -13.57 24.16 8.37
CA ALA A 153 -14.57 24.70 9.29
C ALA A 153 -14.58 24.00 10.67
N PHE A 154 -14.13 22.73 10.74
CA PHE A 154 -13.91 22.01 12.00
C PHE A 154 -12.50 22.19 12.58
N GLY A 155 -11.71 23.12 12.04
CA GLY A 155 -10.37 23.43 12.52
C GLY A 155 -9.27 22.57 11.92
N ALA A 156 -9.53 21.88 10.81
CA ALA A 156 -8.48 21.15 10.10
C ALA A 156 -7.51 22.10 9.38
N VAL A 157 -6.22 21.83 9.49
CA VAL A 157 -5.15 22.45 8.71
C VAL A 157 -4.65 21.42 7.72
N VAL A 158 -4.90 21.65 6.43
CA VAL A 158 -4.46 20.76 5.35
C VAL A 158 -2.98 20.95 5.12
N ASP A 159 -2.22 19.86 5.26
CA ASP A 159 -0.78 19.82 5.02
C ASP A 159 -0.49 19.43 3.57
N LEU A 160 -1.10 18.36 3.08
CA LEU A 160 -0.92 17.82 1.73
C LEU A 160 -2.28 17.49 1.12
N HIS A 161 -2.54 17.90 -0.12
CA HIS A 161 -3.72 17.51 -0.88
C HIS A 161 -3.40 17.31 -2.36
N ALA A 162 -3.10 16.06 -2.69
CA ALA A 162 -2.91 15.58 -4.06
C ALA A 162 -4.14 14.79 -4.54
N ASP A 163 -4.09 14.31 -5.78
CA ASP A 163 -5.13 13.48 -6.40
C ASP A 163 -5.30 12.10 -5.72
N ARG A 164 -4.26 11.60 -5.04
CA ARG A 164 -4.26 10.27 -4.38
C ARG A 164 -4.15 10.32 -2.87
N ALA A 165 -3.87 11.47 -2.27
CA ALA A 165 -3.70 11.60 -0.83
C ALA A 165 -4.16 12.97 -0.32
N CYS A 166 -4.73 12.99 0.88
CA CYS A 166 -4.98 14.19 1.65
C CYS A 166 -4.52 13.97 3.10
N TRP A 167 -3.58 14.78 3.57
CA TRP A 167 -3.10 14.78 4.95
C TRP A 167 -3.43 16.12 5.59
N PHE A 168 -3.92 16.06 6.82
CA PHE A 168 -4.28 17.25 7.56
C PHE A 168 -4.17 16.98 9.06
N GLU A 169 -4.04 18.06 9.82
CA GLU A 169 -4.08 18.03 11.28
C GLU A 169 -5.39 18.62 11.77
N CYS A 170 -5.98 18.04 12.81
CA CYS A 170 -7.16 18.57 13.47
C CYS A 170 -7.07 18.26 14.97
N GLY A 171 -7.14 19.29 15.81
CA GLY A 171 -6.98 19.12 17.27
C GLY A 171 -5.61 18.59 17.69
N GLY A 172 -4.54 18.89 16.94
CA GLY A 172 -3.18 18.41 17.20
C GLY A 172 -2.94 16.95 16.79
N GLU A 173 -3.91 16.31 16.13
CA GLU A 173 -3.78 14.94 15.67
C GLU A 173 -3.76 14.86 14.13
N ARG A 174 -2.88 14.01 13.60
CA ARG A 174 -2.71 13.83 12.15
C ARG A 174 -3.68 12.80 11.58
N TRP A 175 -4.36 13.20 10.51
CA TRP A 175 -5.25 12.37 9.71
C TRP A 175 -4.64 12.14 8.34
N ARG A 176 -4.93 10.97 7.76
CA ARG A 176 -4.53 10.65 6.39
C ARG A 176 -5.68 10.01 5.63
N VAL A 177 -5.93 10.52 4.44
CA VAL A 177 -6.82 9.92 3.45
C VAL A 177 -5.97 9.53 2.25
N VAL A 178 -6.08 8.30 1.77
CA VAL A 178 -5.29 7.80 0.63
C VAL A 178 -6.15 6.94 -0.28
N ARG A 179 -5.88 6.99 -1.58
CA ARG A 179 -6.46 6.07 -2.56
C ARG A 179 -5.58 4.84 -2.70
N ALA A 180 -6.11 3.67 -2.31
CA ALA A 180 -5.46 2.37 -2.45
C ALA A 180 -6.28 1.51 -3.40
N ASP A 181 -5.73 1.22 -4.58
CA ASP A 181 -6.44 0.59 -5.69
C ASP A 181 -7.75 1.36 -6.03
N THR A 182 -8.91 0.70 -5.93
CA THR A 182 -10.24 1.27 -6.21
C THR A 182 -10.93 1.85 -4.98
N MET A 183 -10.30 1.75 -3.79
CA MET A 183 -10.88 2.18 -2.52
C MET A 183 -10.19 3.45 -2.02
N THR A 184 -10.95 4.32 -1.35
CA THR A 184 -10.39 5.44 -0.59
C THR A 184 -10.38 5.07 0.89
N GLN A 185 -9.24 5.21 1.54
CA GLN A 185 -8.99 4.79 2.91
C GLN A 185 -8.75 6.00 3.80
N VAL A 186 -9.33 5.99 5.00
CA VAL A 186 -9.05 6.98 6.05
C VAL A 186 -8.33 6.32 7.20
N PHE A 187 -7.27 6.96 7.66
CA PHE A 187 -6.48 6.59 8.83
C PHE A 187 -6.67 7.67 9.89
N ALA A 188 -7.52 7.36 10.87
CA ALA A 188 -7.71 8.22 12.03
C ALA A 188 -6.53 8.07 13.02
N PRO A 189 -6.27 9.09 13.85
CA PRO A 189 -5.22 9.07 14.87
C PRO A 189 -5.31 7.87 15.81
N GLY A 190 -4.14 7.35 16.24
CA GLY A 190 -4.05 6.27 17.22
C GLY A 190 -4.47 4.88 16.71
N ARG A 191 -4.68 4.69 15.40
CA ARG A 191 -5.08 3.40 14.81
C ARG A 191 -3.94 2.79 13.99
N ALA A 192 -3.76 1.48 14.14
CA ALA A 192 -2.74 0.71 13.41
C ALA A 192 -3.09 0.46 11.93
N GLY A 193 -4.33 0.70 11.52
CA GLY A 193 -4.79 0.45 10.15
C GLY A 193 -5.87 1.42 9.70
N ALA A 194 -6.38 1.21 8.49
CA ALA A 194 -7.47 2.03 7.94
C ALA A 194 -8.71 1.91 8.83
N THR A 195 -9.18 3.05 9.30
CA THR A 195 -10.39 3.21 10.10
C THR A 195 -11.64 3.05 9.24
N LEU A 196 -11.57 3.59 8.02
CA LEU A 196 -12.56 3.43 6.95
C LEU A 196 -11.82 3.04 5.67
N SER A 197 -12.42 2.16 4.88
CA SER A 197 -12.11 1.98 3.45
C SER A 197 -13.42 1.95 2.70
N ALA A 198 -13.67 2.89 1.79
CA ALA A 198 -14.92 2.92 1.03
C ALA A 198 -14.75 3.32 -0.43
N ARG A 199 -15.74 2.91 -1.23
CA ARG A 199 -16.03 3.46 -2.56
C ARG A 199 -17.56 3.57 -2.73
N PRO A 200 -18.07 4.63 -3.38
CA PRO A 200 -17.30 5.68 -4.03
C PRO A 200 -16.77 6.73 -3.02
N VAL A 201 -16.00 7.73 -3.48
CA VAL A 201 -15.25 8.67 -2.60
C VAL A 201 -16.17 9.55 -1.76
N GLU A 202 -17.37 9.83 -2.24
CA GLU A 202 -18.39 10.65 -1.58
C GLU A 202 -18.81 10.03 -0.23
N VAL A 203 -18.77 8.70 -0.12
CA VAL A 203 -19.02 8.00 1.15
C VAL A 203 -17.90 8.26 2.15
N VAL A 204 -16.65 8.35 1.67
CA VAL A 204 -15.51 8.73 2.51
C VAL A 204 -15.61 10.18 2.96
N GLU A 205 -16.00 11.09 2.06
CA GLU A 205 -16.14 12.51 2.38
C GLU A 205 -17.22 12.76 3.44
N GLY A 206 -18.42 12.18 3.27
CA GLY A 206 -19.48 12.29 4.26
C GLY A 206 -19.06 11.71 5.61
N TRP A 207 -18.43 10.53 5.61
CA TRP A 207 -17.92 9.92 6.83
C TRP A 207 -16.86 10.78 7.52
N LEU A 208 -15.93 11.36 6.77
CA LEU A 208 -14.84 12.16 7.31
C LEU A 208 -15.35 13.42 8.02
N VAL A 209 -16.32 14.10 7.40
CA VAL A 209 -16.98 15.28 7.94
C VAL A 209 -17.79 14.92 9.19
N ALA A 210 -18.50 13.79 9.17
CA ALA A 210 -19.25 13.31 10.33
C ALA A 210 -18.31 12.97 11.51
N ALA A 211 -17.22 12.26 11.23
CA ALA A 211 -16.23 11.83 12.22
C ALA A 211 -15.53 13.02 12.90
N LEU A 212 -15.09 14.02 12.13
CA LEU A 212 -14.43 15.21 12.68
C LEU A 212 -15.41 16.12 13.42
N GLY A 213 -16.60 16.38 12.86
CA GLY A 213 -17.61 17.17 13.54
C GLY A 213 -18.01 16.56 14.89
N ALA A 214 -18.16 15.22 14.94
CA ALA A 214 -18.45 14.52 16.18
C ALA A 214 -17.33 14.64 17.22
N ARG A 215 -16.07 14.53 16.80
CA ARG A 215 -14.93 14.75 17.72
C ARG A 215 -14.89 16.18 18.23
N GLY A 216 -15.12 17.17 17.36
CA GLY A 216 -15.19 18.58 17.75
C GLY A 216 -16.26 18.84 18.81
N ARG A 217 -17.46 18.28 18.61
CA ARG A 217 -18.58 18.37 19.58
C ARG A 217 -18.23 17.72 20.92
N VAL A 218 -17.65 16.51 20.90
CA VAL A 218 -17.21 15.83 22.13
C VAL A 218 -16.15 16.64 22.88
N GLY A 219 -15.21 17.27 22.15
CA GLY A 219 -14.21 18.16 22.74
C GLY A 219 -14.81 19.39 23.45
N GLN A 220 -16.03 19.78 23.07
CA GLN A 220 -16.82 20.85 23.70
C GLN A 220 -17.80 20.33 24.76
N GLY A 221 -17.75 19.04 25.13
CA GLY A 221 -18.65 18.44 26.11
C GLY A 221 -20.07 18.18 25.60
N LEU A 222 -20.29 18.21 24.28
CA LEU A 222 -21.58 17.92 23.65
C LEU A 222 -21.66 16.45 23.23
N ALA A 223 -22.89 15.97 22.99
CA ALA A 223 -23.11 14.69 22.34
C ALA A 223 -22.46 14.69 20.93
N PRO A 224 -21.82 13.58 20.51
CA PRO A 224 -21.08 13.50 19.25
C PRO A 224 -21.96 13.78 18.03
N TYR A 225 -23.20 13.31 18.06
CA TYR A 225 -24.19 13.59 17.01
C TYR A 225 -25.43 14.21 17.66
N PRO A 226 -26.05 15.23 17.05
CA PRO A 226 -27.39 15.66 17.42
C PRO A 226 -28.38 14.49 17.31
N GLU A 227 -29.50 14.61 18.01
CA GLU A 227 -30.63 13.69 17.83
C GLU A 227 -31.05 13.67 16.35
N HIS A 228 -31.11 12.47 15.78
CA HIS A 228 -31.50 12.25 14.40
C HIS A 228 -32.21 10.91 14.30
N GLU A 229 -33.12 10.80 13.33
CA GLU A 229 -33.71 9.50 13.02
C GLU A 229 -32.62 8.59 12.42
N PRO A 230 -32.39 7.39 12.99
CA PRO A 230 -31.40 6.46 12.47
C PRO A 230 -31.80 6.02 11.06
N VAL A 231 -30.97 6.34 10.07
CA VAL A 231 -31.16 5.80 8.73
C VAL A 231 -30.56 4.40 8.71
N PRO A 232 -31.33 3.35 8.39
CA PRO A 232 -30.79 2.00 8.32
C PRO A 232 -29.71 1.94 7.23
N LEU A 233 -28.69 1.12 7.47
CA LEU A 233 -27.65 0.77 6.49
C LEU A 233 -27.81 -0.72 6.13
N PRO A 234 -28.73 -1.06 5.19
CA PRO A 234 -28.95 -2.45 4.82
C PRO A 234 -27.67 -3.07 4.27
N GLY A 235 -27.34 -4.27 4.74
CA GLY A 235 -26.15 -5.00 4.27
C GLY A 235 -24.85 -4.64 4.97
N LEU A 236 -24.84 -3.69 5.92
CA LEU A 236 -23.70 -3.50 6.82
C LEU A 236 -23.71 -4.56 7.91
N ALA A 237 -22.73 -5.47 7.89
CA ALA A 237 -22.64 -6.59 8.84
C ALA A 237 -21.20 -6.77 9.36
N LEU A 238 -21.07 -7.30 10.57
CA LEU A 238 -19.77 -7.63 11.15
C LEU A 238 -19.23 -8.94 10.53
N GLN A 239 -18.08 -8.87 9.85
CA GLN A 239 -17.39 -9.98 9.20
C GLN A 239 -15.91 -9.95 9.58
N ALA A 240 -15.39 -11.05 10.13
CA ALA A 240 -13.98 -11.19 10.52
C ALA A 240 -13.44 -9.98 11.35
N GLY A 241 -14.26 -9.46 12.26
CA GLY A 241 -13.90 -8.33 13.13
C GLY A 241 -13.96 -6.94 12.49
N ARG A 242 -14.54 -6.81 11.29
CA ARG A 242 -14.79 -5.51 10.63
C ARG A 242 -16.23 -5.41 10.17
N TRP A 243 -16.79 -4.20 10.18
CA TRP A 243 -18.11 -3.98 9.58
C TRP A 243 -17.94 -3.82 8.07
N VAL A 244 -18.67 -4.60 7.30
CA VAL A 244 -18.54 -4.70 5.85
C VAL A 244 -19.89 -4.51 5.19
N MET A 245 -19.92 -3.73 4.12
CA MET A 245 -21.04 -3.59 3.19
C MET A 245 -20.50 -3.70 1.77
N THR A 246 -21.19 -4.42 0.89
CA THR A 246 -20.78 -4.65 -0.50
C THR A 246 -21.91 -4.32 -1.48
N GLY A 247 -21.54 -4.02 -2.73
CA GLY A 247 -22.48 -3.61 -3.78
C GLY A 247 -22.04 -2.31 -4.46
N ALA A 248 -23.01 -1.50 -4.88
CA ALA A 248 -22.76 -0.18 -5.49
C ALA A 248 -21.96 0.75 -4.55
N VAL A 249 -22.18 0.59 -3.24
CA VAL A 249 -21.34 1.15 -2.19
C VAL A 249 -20.61 -0.01 -1.52
N THR A 250 -19.29 0.05 -1.48
CA THR A 250 -18.46 -0.91 -0.73
C THR A 250 -17.80 -0.18 0.42
N VAL A 251 -17.92 -0.71 1.63
CA VAL A 251 -17.38 -0.11 2.86
C VAL A 251 -16.77 -1.20 3.73
N GLN A 252 -15.62 -0.91 4.32
CA GLN A 252 -15.05 -1.63 5.45
C GLN A 252 -14.75 -0.63 6.58
N VAL A 253 -15.24 -0.90 7.77
CA VAL A 253 -15.12 -0.01 8.93
C VAL A 253 -14.59 -0.78 10.13
N GLN A 254 -13.67 -0.17 10.87
CA GLN A 254 -12.94 -0.85 11.93
C GLN A 254 -13.75 -1.08 13.22
N ASP A 255 -14.50 -0.09 13.70
CA ASP A 255 -15.14 -0.17 15.02
C ASP A 255 -16.45 0.64 15.14
N GLY A 256 -17.07 0.58 16.32
CA GLY A 256 -18.37 1.19 16.60
C GLY A 256 -18.42 2.69 16.38
N TRP A 257 -17.41 3.45 16.81
CA TRP A 257 -17.37 4.90 16.58
C TRP A 257 -17.36 5.25 15.10
N ALA A 258 -16.56 4.51 14.32
CA ALA A 258 -16.51 4.70 12.88
C ALA A 258 -17.82 4.25 12.19
N VAL A 259 -18.53 3.25 12.72
CA VAL A 259 -19.86 2.86 12.24
C VAL A 259 -20.90 3.94 12.54
N GLU A 260 -20.86 4.58 13.71
CA GLU A 260 -21.78 5.67 14.04
C GLU A 260 -21.57 6.88 13.12
N ALA A 261 -20.32 7.24 12.81
CA ALA A 261 -20.03 8.27 11.81
C ALA A 261 -20.61 7.92 10.43
N LEU A 262 -20.54 6.64 10.03
CA LEU A 262 -21.11 6.18 8.77
C LEU A 262 -22.64 6.25 8.77
N ARG A 263 -23.29 5.83 9.87
CA ARG A 263 -24.75 5.91 10.04
C ARG A 263 -25.22 7.36 9.99
N PHE A 264 -24.50 8.26 10.64
CA PHE A 264 -24.79 9.68 10.59
C PHE A 264 -24.55 10.27 9.18
N ALA A 265 -23.53 9.83 8.45
CA ALA A 265 -23.29 10.33 7.11
C ALA A 265 -24.28 9.78 6.06
N HIS A 266 -24.86 8.61 6.31
CA HIS A 266 -25.67 7.92 5.31
C HIS A 266 -26.90 8.72 4.88
N GLY A 267 -27.05 8.89 3.56
CA GLY A 267 -28.15 9.63 2.96
C GLY A 267 -28.06 11.15 3.08
N ARG A 268 -26.99 11.70 3.67
CA ARG A 268 -26.77 13.14 3.84
C ARG A 268 -25.68 13.64 2.90
N THR A 269 -25.80 14.89 2.45
CA THR A 269 -24.71 15.55 1.72
C THR A 269 -23.66 16.09 2.70
N VAL A 270 -22.44 16.35 2.22
CA VAL A 270 -21.39 16.99 3.03
C VAL A 270 -21.86 18.31 3.65
N PRO A 271 -22.52 19.23 2.91
CA PRO A 271 -23.12 20.43 3.49
C PRO A 271 -24.12 20.15 4.61
N ASP A 272 -25.01 19.15 4.46
CA ASP A 272 -26.00 18.80 5.49
C ASP A 272 -25.33 18.29 6.77
N ILE A 273 -24.34 17.40 6.62
CA ILE A 273 -23.58 16.83 7.74
C ILE A 273 -22.85 17.94 8.47
N ARG A 274 -22.19 18.84 7.72
CA ARG A 274 -21.51 20.01 8.30
C ARG A 274 -22.50 20.86 9.07
N ALA A 275 -23.60 21.28 8.44
CA ALA A 275 -24.60 22.16 9.07
C ALA A 275 -25.16 21.58 10.37
N ALA A 276 -25.37 20.26 10.42
CA ALA A 276 -25.84 19.59 11.63
C ALA A 276 -24.79 19.52 12.75
N LEU A 277 -23.49 19.51 12.42
CA LEU A 277 -22.41 19.31 13.38
C LEU A 277 -21.68 20.59 13.79
N VAL A 278 -21.82 21.69 13.04
CA VAL A 278 -21.32 23.00 13.48
C VAL A 278 -21.99 23.37 14.80
N VAL A 279 -21.17 23.76 15.78
CA VAL A 279 -21.65 24.31 17.04
C VAL A 279 -21.75 25.83 16.89
N PRO A 280 -22.93 26.44 17.05
CA PRO A 280 -23.05 27.89 16.98
C PRO A 280 -22.27 28.56 18.13
N GLY A 281 -21.35 29.47 17.79
CA GLY A 281 -20.66 30.33 18.77
C GLY A 281 -19.24 29.89 19.19
N ALA A 282 -18.62 28.94 18.47
CA ALA A 282 -17.19 28.69 18.54
C ALA A 282 -16.41 29.58 17.56
#